data_AF-A0A520J7M2-F1
#
_entry.id   AF-A0A520J7M2-F1
#
_cell.length_a   1.000
_cell.length_b   1.000
_cell.length_c   1.000
_cell.angle_alpha   90.00
_cell.angle_beta   90.00
_cell.angle_gamma   90.00
#
_symmetry.space_group_name_H-M   'P 1'
#
loop_
_entity.id
_entity.type
_entity.pdbx_description
1 polymer ?
#
loop_
_entity_poly.entity_id
_entity_poly.type
_entity_poly.pdbx_seq_one_letter_code
_entity_poly.pdbx_strand_id
1 'polypeptide(L)'
;MAETKTVDELSPVEMRDPFLRKELKRAAIWLGLACVIALLIVLVQPLLIIFAGVVFAALLDGGVRLLGRVLPIGRGWRLLIVVLLTFAFLVGTFVLTGVQVTEQVTQLRSTLESQANRFTGYLTSQGLMPGASDVNGIVKQALGSVGRVTSWVGSAIGAITSMFMILILGLFIAMDPGT
;
A
#
# COMPACT_ATOMS: atom_id res chain seq x y z
N MET A 1 17.14 46.51 -65.24
CA MET A 1 18.05 45.79 -64.33
C MET A 1 17.68 46.19 -62.91
N ALA A 2 16.95 45.35 -62.19
CA ALA A 2 16.56 45.61 -60.82
C ALA A 2 17.22 44.55 -59.94
N GLU A 3 18.21 44.99 -59.18
CA GLU A 3 18.98 44.18 -58.25
C GLU A 3 18.06 43.78 -57.08
N THR A 4 17.63 42.52 -57.07
CA THR A 4 16.86 41.97 -55.96
C THR A 4 17.81 41.70 -54.80
N LYS A 5 17.97 42.71 -53.94
CA LYS A 5 18.58 42.60 -52.62
C LYS A 5 17.81 41.55 -51.83
N THR A 6 18.39 40.36 -51.65
CA THR A 6 17.85 39.33 -50.77
C THR A 6 17.89 39.87 -49.35
N VAL A 7 16.73 40.24 -48.84
CA VAL A 7 16.54 40.64 -47.45
C VAL A 7 16.69 39.38 -46.61
N ASP A 8 17.88 39.20 -46.05
CA ASP A 8 18.23 38.19 -45.04
C ASP A 8 17.74 38.65 -43.67
N GLU A 9 16.45 38.96 -43.54
CA GLU A 9 15.83 39.19 -42.23
C GLU A 9 15.09 37.91 -41.83
N LEU A 10 15.73 37.17 -40.91
CA LEU A 10 15.25 35.93 -40.34
C LEU A 10 13.82 36.07 -39.82
N SER A 11 12.91 35.20 -40.29
CA SER A 11 11.60 35.05 -39.68
C SER A 11 11.75 34.37 -38.30
N PRO A 12 11.33 35.01 -37.18
CA PRO A 12 11.50 34.47 -35.83
C PRO A 12 10.81 33.13 -35.55
N VAL A 13 9.98 32.66 -36.47
CA VAL A 13 9.18 31.43 -36.34
C VAL A 13 9.89 30.22 -37.00
N GLU A 14 10.97 30.45 -37.74
CA GLU A 14 11.66 29.39 -38.46
C GLU A 14 12.64 28.65 -37.53
N MET A 15 12.11 27.73 -36.72
CA MET A 15 12.87 26.78 -35.88
C MET A 15 13.61 25.76 -36.77
N ARG A 16 14.66 26.23 -37.43
CA ARG A 16 15.54 25.47 -38.33
C ARG A 16 16.87 25.12 -37.66
N ASP A 17 17.02 25.28 -36.34
CA ASP A 17 18.25 24.82 -35.68
C ASP A 17 18.22 23.29 -35.53
N PRO A 18 19.06 22.53 -36.26
CA PRO A 18 19.14 21.07 -36.12
C PRO A 18 19.58 20.65 -34.71
N PHE A 19 20.22 21.53 -33.94
CA PHE A 19 20.57 21.29 -32.54
C PHE A 19 19.32 21.26 -31.65
N LEU A 20 18.45 22.27 -31.75
CA LEU A 20 17.18 22.35 -31.00
C LEU A 20 16.29 21.12 -31.28
N ARG A 21 16.19 20.68 -32.54
CA ARG A 21 15.39 19.49 -32.92
C ARG A 21 15.94 18.19 -32.34
N LYS A 22 17.26 18.05 -32.24
CA LYS A 22 17.90 16.88 -31.62
C LYS A 22 17.64 16.86 -30.12
N GLU A 23 17.74 18.02 -29.47
CA GLU A 23 17.50 18.13 -28.04
C GLU A 23 16.03 17.95 -27.67
N LEU A 24 15.11 18.52 -28.46
CA LEU A 24 13.66 18.27 -28.30
C LEU A 24 13.31 16.78 -28.46
N LYS A 25 13.92 16.08 -29.43
CA LYS A 25 13.72 14.63 -29.58
C LYS A 25 14.24 13.85 -28.38
N ARG A 26 15.43 14.18 -27.87
CA ARG A 26 16.01 13.55 -26.68
C ARG A 26 15.13 13.81 -25.45
N ALA A 27 14.71 15.05 -25.24
CA ALA A 27 13.84 15.44 -24.15
C ALA A 27 12.48 14.71 -24.22
N ALA A 28 11.89 14.61 -25.42
CA ALA A 28 10.64 13.87 -25.62
C ALA A 28 10.77 12.37 -25.31
N ILE A 29 11.89 11.74 -25.67
CA ILE A 29 12.16 10.34 -25.34
C ILE A 29 12.28 10.15 -23.83
N TRP A 30 13.06 11.00 -23.15
CA TRP A 30 13.22 10.92 -21.70
C TRP A 30 11.92 11.19 -20.95
N LEU A 31 11.16 12.20 -21.37
CA LEU A 31 9.85 12.52 -20.78
C LEU A 31 8.85 11.39 -21.04
N GLY A 32 8.81 10.85 -22.26
CA GLY A 32 7.99 9.69 -22.60
C GLY A 32 8.33 8.47 -21.75
N LEU A 33 9.62 8.16 -21.59
CA LEU A 33 10.08 7.06 -20.73
C LEU A 33 9.67 7.29 -19.26
N ALA A 34 9.89 8.50 -18.73
CA ALA A 34 9.49 8.86 -17.37
C ALA A 34 7.96 8.75 -17.18
N CYS A 35 7.18 9.15 -18.18
CA CYS A 35 5.72 9.06 -18.17
C CYS A 35 5.25 7.59 -18.18
N VAL A 36 5.85 6.73 -19.01
CA VAL A 36 5.54 5.29 -19.03
C VAL A 36 5.89 4.64 -17.69
N ILE A 37 7.05 4.95 -17.12
CA ILE A 37 7.45 4.43 -15.79
C ILE A 37 6.45 4.88 -14.72
N ALA A 38 6.08 6.17 -14.71
CA ALA A 38 5.10 6.69 -13.77
C ALA A 38 3.73 6.00 -13.92
N LEU A 39 3.28 5.78 -15.16
CA LEU A 39 2.03 5.08 -15.44
C LEU A 39 2.08 3.63 -14.92
N LEU A 40 3.18 2.90 -15.18
CA LEU A 40 3.36 1.54 -14.67
C LEU A 40 3.31 1.50 -13.14
N ILE A 41 4.00 2.42 -12.45
CA ILE A 41 3.98 2.49 -10.98
C ILE A 41 2.55 2.69 -10.45
N VAL A 42 1.75 3.54 -11.09
CA VAL A 42 0.34 3.77 -10.71
C VAL A 42 -0.55 2.56 -11.01
N LEU A 43 -0.32 1.87 -12.13
CA LEU A 43 -1.16 0.75 -12.58
C LEU A 43 -0.82 -0.59 -11.92
N VAL A 44 0.37 -0.76 -11.35
CA VAL A 44 0.76 -1.99 -10.65
C VAL A 44 -0.25 -2.35 -9.57
N GLN A 45 -0.68 -1.40 -8.74
CA GLN A 45 -1.60 -1.68 -7.64
C GLN A 45 -2.99 -2.15 -8.13
N PRO A 46 -3.69 -1.44 -9.04
CA PRO A 46 -4.96 -1.93 -9.61
C PRO A 46 -4.84 -3.29 -10.31
N LEU A 47 -3.77 -3.50 -11.09
CA LEU A 47 -3.56 -4.76 -11.80
C LEU A 47 -3.37 -5.94 -10.83
N LEU A 48 -2.59 -5.73 -9.76
CA LEU A 48 -2.40 -6.73 -8.71
C LEU A 48 -3.70 -7.02 -7.95
N ILE A 49 -4.54 -6.03 -7.70
CA ILE A 49 -5.86 -6.23 -7.07
C ILE A 49 -6.74 -7.11 -7.96
N ILE A 50 -6.76 -6.86 -9.28
CA ILE A 50 -7.54 -7.67 -10.22
C ILE A 50 -7.04 -9.12 -10.23
N PHE A 51 -5.72 -9.29 -10.38
CA PHE A 51 -5.09 -10.60 -10.37
C PHE A 51 -5.37 -11.36 -9.08
N ALA A 52 -5.22 -10.72 -7.92
CA ALA A 52 -5.50 -11.31 -6.63
C ALA A 52 -6.99 -11.70 -6.48
N GLY A 53 -7.91 -10.90 -7.01
CA GLY A 53 -9.34 -11.25 -7.06
C GLY A 53 -9.61 -12.53 -7.85
N VAL A 54 -8.99 -12.67 -9.03
CA VAL A 54 -9.08 -13.89 -9.86
C VAL A 54 -8.51 -15.10 -9.13
N VAL A 55 -7.33 -14.96 -8.51
CA VAL A 55 -6.71 -16.04 -7.72
C VAL A 55 -7.60 -16.44 -6.54
N PHE A 56 -8.18 -15.46 -5.84
CA PHE A 56 -9.09 -15.71 -4.73
C PHE A 56 -10.36 -16.45 -5.19
N ALA A 57 -10.94 -16.07 -6.33
CA ALA A 57 -12.06 -16.79 -6.94
C ALA A 57 -11.70 -18.26 -7.21
N ALA A 58 -10.53 -18.50 -7.81
CA ALA A 58 -10.05 -19.86 -8.11
C ALA A 58 -9.83 -20.70 -6.85
N LEU A 59 -9.41 -20.08 -5.74
CA LEU A 59 -9.31 -20.75 -4.43
C LEU A 59 -10.68 -21.16 -3.89
N LEU A 60 -11.67 -20.27 -3.95
CA LEU A 60 -13.06 -20.58 -3.56
C LEU A 60 -13.64 -21.71 -4.43
N ASP A 61 -13.46 -21.65 -5.76
CA ASP A 61 -13.87 -22.71 -6.68
C ASP A 61 -13.15 -24.04 -6.42
N GLY A 62 -11.87 -23.99 -6.01
CA GLY A 62 -11.14 -25.14 -5.50
C GLY A 62 -11.84 -25.78 -4.29
N GLY A 63 -12.22 -24.96 -3.30
CA GLY A 63 -12.95 -25.40 -2.11
C GLY A 63 -14.32 -25.99 -2.45
N VAL A 64 -15.06 -25.38 -3.38
CA VAL A 64 -16.38 -25.85 -3.83
C VAL A 64 -16.29 -27.20 -4.51
N ARG A 65 -15.27 -27.40 -5.36
CA ARG A 65 -15.00 -28.70 -6.00
C ARG A 65 -14.63 -29.77 -4.98
N LEU A 66 -13.83 -29.42 -3.98
CA LEU A 66 -13.46 -30.33 -2.90
C LEU A 66 -14.69 -30.74 -2.08
N LEU A 67 -15.51 -29.76 -1.67
CA LEU A 67 -16.74 -30.00 -0.91
C LEU A 67 -17.73 -30.84 -1.72
N GLY A 68 -17.77 -30.65 -3.04
CA GLY A 68 -18.59 -31.42 -3.96
C GLY A 68 -18.27 -32.92 -4.02
N ARG A 69 -17.10 -33.35 -3.55
CA ARG A 69 -16.77 -34.79 -3.44
C ARG A 69 -17.42 -35.45 -2.23
N VAL A 70 -17.68 -34.68 -1.18
CA VAL A 70 -18.24 -35.19 0.09
C VAL A 70 -19.75 -34.94 0.17
N LEU A 71 -20.22 -33.82 -0.39
CA LEU A 71 -21.57 -33.32 -0.20
C LEU A 71 -22.24 -32.98 -1.56
N PRO A 72 -23.10 -33.87 -2.11
CA PRO A 72 -23.73 -33.67 -3.41
C PRO A 72 -24.93 -32.70 -3.35
N ILE A 73 -24.71 -31.45 -2.96
CA ILE A 73 -25.73 -30.37 -2.96
C ILE A 73 -25.57 -29.48 -4.21
N GLY A 74 -26.57 -28.66 -4.55
CA GLY A 74 -26.47 -27.63 -5.59
C GLY A 74 -25.27 -26.68 -5.40
N ARG A 75 -24.70 -26.20 -6.51
CA ARG A 75 -23.46 -25.40 -6.54
C ARG A 75 -23.51 -24.15 -5.67
N GLY A 76 -24.63 -23.43 -5.69
CA GLY A 76 -24.81 -22.20 -4.89
C GLY A 76 -24.65 -22.43 -3.38
N TRP A 77 -25.17 -23.56 -2.88
CA TRP A 77 -25.00 -23.94 -1.48
C TRP A 77 -23.57 -24.32 -1.14
N ARG A 78 -22.86 -25.02 -2.05
CA ARG A 78 -21.45 -25.34 -1.84
C ARG A 78 -20.60 -24.06 -1.77
N LEU A 79 -20.85 -23.11 -2.67
CA LEU A 79 -20.19 -21.79 -2.66
C LEU A 79 -20.45 -21.06 -1.35
N LEU A 80 -21.71 -20.98 -0.92
CA LEU A 80 -22.09 -20.32 0.33
C LEU A 80 -21.38 -20.94 1.53
N ILE A 81 -21.34 -22.28 1.63
CA ILE A 81 -20.64 -22.98 2.71
C ILE A 81 -19.14 -22.63 2.70
N VAL A 82 -18.49 -22.71 1.53
CA VAL A 82 -17.06 -22.40 1.41
C VAL A 82 -16.78 -20.95 1.79
N VAL A 83 -17.57 -20.00 1.32
CA VAL A 83 -17.44 -18.58 1.66
C VAL A 83 -17.60 -18.34 3.17
N LEU A 84 -18.63 -18.93 3.79
CA LEU A 84 -18.82 -18.82 5.23
C LEU A 84 -17.67 -19.44 6.03
N LEU A 85 -17.17 -20.61 5.60
CA LEU A 85 -16.03 -21.27 6.25
C LEU A 85 -14.76 -20.45 6.09
N THR A 86 -14.48 -19.90 4.91
CA THR A 86 -13.33 -19.02 4.68
C THR A 86 -13.43 -17.76 5.53
N PHE A 87 -14.60 -17.13 5.60
CA PHE A 87 -14.80 -15.95 6.44
C PHE A 87 -14.61 -16.28 7.93
N ALA A 88 -15.23 -17.36 8.42
CA ALA A 88 -15.08 -17.82 9.79
C ALA A 88 -13.62 -18.16 10.13
N PHE A 89 -12.91 -18.80 9.20
CA PHE A 89 -11.49 -19.11 9.35
C PHE A 89 -10.63 -17.84 9.45
N LEU A 90 -10.87 -16.85 8.58
CA LEU A 90 -10.14 -15.58 8.61
C LEU A 90 -10.41 -14.81 9.90
N VAL A 91 -11.68 -14.58 10.26
CA VAL A 91 -12.05 -13.86 11.49
C VAL A 91 -11.54 -14.60 12.72
N GLY A 92 -11.69 -15.92 12.77
CA GLY A 92 -11.16 -16.76 13.85
C GLY A 92 -9.65 -16.59 14.00
N THR A 93 -8.89 -16.64 12.91
CA THR A 93 -7.43 -16.42 12.93
C THR A 93 -7.08 -15.03 13.44
N PHE A 94 -7.75 -13.97 12.95
CA PHE A 94 -7.50 -12.60 13.39
C PHE A 94 -7.78 -12.41 14.89
N VAL A 95 -8.89 -12.95 15.40
CA VAL A 95 -9.25 -12.85 16.82
C VAL A 95 -8.26 -13.62 17.69
N LEU A 96 -7.97 -14.88 17.34
CA LEU A 96 -7.09 -15.74 18.12
C LEU A 96 -5.64 -15.20 18.15
N THR A 97 -5.13 -14.70 17.03
CA THR A 97 -3.78 -14.12 16.96
C THR A 97 -3.73 -12.72 17.59
N GLY A 98 -4.76 -11.90 17.43
CA GLY A 98 -4.81 -10.53 17.97
C GLY A 98 -4.72 -10.48 19.49
N VAL A 99 -5.34 -11.44 20.19
CA VAL A 99 -5.24 -11.58 21.64
C VAL A 99 -3.80 -11.85 22.07
N GLN A 100 -3.11 -12.81 21.43
CA GLN A 100 -1.72 -13.15 21.74
C GLN A 100 -0.75 -11.99 21.50
N VAL A 101 -0.96 -11.20 20.44
CA VAL A 101 -0.11 -10.03 20.14
C VAL A 101 -0.33 -8.93 21.18
N THR A 102 -1.57 -8.69 21.60
CA THR A 102 -1.91 -7.67 22.59
C THR A 102 -1.30 -7.99 23.96
N GLU A 103 -1.34 -9.26 24.36
CA GLU A 103 -0.70 -9.73 25.59
C GLU A 103 0.82 -9.49 25.56
N GLN A 104 1.49 -9.83 24.45
CA GLN A 104 2.92 -9.57 24.28
C GLN A 104 3.26 -8.07 24.38
N VAL A 105 2.50 -7.21 23.70
CA VAL A 105 2.72 -5.75 23.75
C VAL A 105 2.51 -5.21 25.18
N THR A 106 1.48 -5.69 25.88
CA THR A 106 1.18 -5.27 27.25
C THR A 106 2.31 -5.68 28.21
N GLN A 107 2.87 -6.88 28.03
CA GLN A 107 4.00 -7.34 28.83
C GLN A 107 5.26 -6.51 28.59
N LEU A 108 5.60 -6.22 27.33
CA LEU A 108 6.72 -5.33 26.98
C LEU A 108 6.53 -3.94 27.60
N ARG A 109 5.33 -3.37 27.48
CA ARG A 109 5.00 -2.06 28.05
C ARG A 109 5.20 -2.04 29.57
N SER A 110 4.67 -3.03 30.30
CA SER A 110 4.83 -3.11 31.75
C SER A 110 6.30 -3.22 32.18
N THR A 111 7.10 -3.94 31.40
CA THR A 111 8.54 -4.12 31.64
C THR A 111 9.28 -2.81 31.39
N LEU A 112 8.98 -2.10 30.29
CA LEU A 112 9.55 -0.79 29.97
C LEU A 112 9.17 0.26 31.01
N GLU A 113 7.92 0.32 31.45
CA GLU A 113 7.47 1.24 32.50
C GLU A 113 8.21 0.98 33.82
N SER A 114 8.38 -0.30 34.20
CA SER A 114 9.14 -0.68 35.39
C SER A 114 10.62 -0.29 35.30
N GLN A 115 11.24 -0.45 34.12
CA GLN A 115 12.63 -0.06 33.88
C GLN A 115 12.80 1.46 33.85
N ALA A 116 11.87 2.18 33.22
CA ALA A 116 11.86 3.64 33.15
C ALA A 116 11.70 4.27 34.54
N ASN A 117 10.83 3.71 35.40
CA ASN A 117 10.66 4.17 36.78
C ASN A 117 11.92 3.96 37.63
N ARG A 118 12.63 2.84 37.44
CA ARG A 118 13.92 2.60 38.11
C ARG A 118 15.00 3.57 37.62
N PHE A 119 15.07 3.82 36.32
CA PHE A 119 16.03 4.74 35.72
C PHE A 119 15.80 6.19 36.14
N THR A 120 14.55 6.65 36.13
CA THR A 120 14.17 8.00 36.60
C THR A 120 14.43 8.17 38.10
N GLY A 121 14.16 7.14 38.92
CA GLY A 121 14.53 7.12 40.34
C GLY A 121 16.04 7.24 40.56
N TYR A 122 16.85 6.53 39.76
CA TYR A 122 18.30 6.64 39.80
C TYR A 122 18.80 8.04 39.39
N LEU A 123 18.29 8.61 38.30
CA LEU A 123 18.64 9.97 37.86
C LEU A 123 18.27 11.03 38.89
N THR A 124 17.10 10.87 39.55
CA THR A 124 16.66 11.76 40.63
C THR A 124 17.60 11.66 41.83
N SER A 125 18.03 10.44 42.21
CA SER A 125 18.97 10.24 43.32
C SER A 125 20.37 10.83 43.05
N GLN A 126 20.74 10.98 41.79
CA GLN A 126 22.01 11.59 41.34
C GLN A 126 21.88 13.12 41.14
N GLY A 127 20.70 13.71 41.37
CA GLY A 127 20.45 15.14 41.17
C GLY A 127 20.35 15.58 39.70
N LEU A 128 20.26 14.64 38.76
CA LEU A 128 20.27 14.86 37.31
C LEU A 128 18.85 14.86 36.72
N MET A 129 17.89 15.54 37.36
CA MET A 129 16.53 15.62 36.80
C MET A 129 16.57 16.29 35.41
N PRO A 130 15.95 15.68 34.38
CA PRO A 130 15.88 16.28 33.05
C PRO A 130 15.22 17.65 33.10
N GLY A 131 15.94 18.69 32.67
CA GLY A 131 15.41 20.06 32.61
C GLY A 131 14.30 20.20 31.58
N ALA A 132 13.50 21.28 31.65
CA ALA A 132 12.41 21.55 30.71
C ALA A 132 12.85 21.56 29.22
N SER A 133 14.15 21.78 28.94
CA SER A 133 14.78 21.66 27.64
C SER A 133 14.89 20.21 27.13
N ASP A 134 15.18 19.23 27.98
CA ASP A 134 15.21 17.80 27.61
C ASP A 134 13.79 17.27 27.35
N VAL A 135 12.81 17.71 28.14
CA VAL A 135 11.40 17.35 27.95
C VAL A 135 10.90 17.82 26.58
N ASN A 136 11.26 19.03 26.17
CA ASN A 136 10.92 19.53 24.82
C ASN A 136 11.60 18.73 23.69
N GLY A 137 12.81 18.22 23.91
CA GLY A 137 13.50 17.32 22.97
C GLY A 137 12.78 15.97 22.82
N ILE A 138 12.40 15.37 23.96
CA ILE A 138 11.64 14.11 24.01
C ILE A 138 10.26 14.27 23.35
N VAL A 139 9.56 15.37 23.63
CA VAL A 139 8.25 15.67 23.03
C VAL A 139 8.37 15.84 21.52
N LYS A 140 9.37 16.57 21.02
CA LYS A 140 9.61 16.68 19.56
C LYS A 140 9.92 15.33 18.91
N GLN A 141 10.69 14.48 19.58
CA GLN A 141 11.00 13.13 19.10
C GLN A 141 9.78 12.19 19.14
N ALA A 142 8.90 12.34 20.13
CA ALA A 142 7.62 11.64 20.22
C ALA A 142 6.64 12.13 19.13
N LEU A 143 6.57 13.43 18.84
CA LEU A 143 5.77 13.94 17.73
C LEU A 143 6.25 13.40 16.37
N GLY A 144 7.57 13.22 16.20
CA GLY A 144 8.13 12.54 15.03
C GLY A 144 7.79 11.04 14.96
N SER A 145 7.61 10.35 16.11
CA SER A 145 7.16 8.95 16.12
C SER A 145 5.67 8.82 15.81
N VAL A 146 4.83 9.78 16.24
CA VAL A 146 3.41 9.86 15.89
C VAL A 146 3.22 9.96 14.37
N GLY A 147 4.08 10.72 13.67
CA GLY A 147 4.07 10.78 12.20
C GLY A 147 4.32 9.42 11.52
N ARG A 148 5.22 8.60 12.07
CA ARG A 148 5.48 7.23 11.58
C ARG A 148 4.33 6.27 11.90
N VAL A 149 3.72 6.39 13.07
CA VAL A 149 2.52 5.61 13.41
C VAL A 149 1.37 5.96 12.46
N THR A 150 1.18 7.25 12.18
CA THR A 150 0.11 7.72 11.27
C THR A 150 0.33 7.19 9.85
N SER A 151 1.57 7.16 9.34
CA SER A 151 1.84 6.59 8.02
C SER A 151 1.63 5.07 7.96
N TRP A 152 1.91 4.35 9.04
CA TRP A 152 1.63 2.91 9.14
C TRP A 152 0.13 2.62 9.26
N VAL A 153 -0.62 3.46 9.96
CA VAL A 153 -2.08 3.37 9.99
C VAL A 153 -2.64 3.64 8.59
N GLY A 154 -2.12 4.64 7.88
CA GLY A 154 -2.50 4.94 6.50
C GLY A 154 -2.25 3.77 5.55
N SER A 155 -1.09 3.11 5.65
CA SER A 155 -0.78 1.94 4.82
C SER A 155 -1.65 0.73 5.20
N ALA A 156 -1.93 0.51 6.48
CA ALA A 156 -2.83 -0.55 6.94
C ALA A 156 -4.26 -0.35 6.41
N ILE A 157 -4.79 0.88 6.47
CA ILE A 157 -6.12 1.21 5.91
C ILE A 157 -6.12 0.98 4.38
N GLY A 158 -5.05 1.37 3.69
CA GLY A 158 -4.91 1.11 2.25
C GLY A 158 -4.89 -0.38 1.91
N ALA A 159 -4.20 -1.20 2.72
CA ALA A 159 -4.18 -2.64 2.58
C ALA A 159 -5.55 -3.27 2.85
N ILE A 160 -6.27 -2.84 3.89
CA ILE A 160 -7.63 -3.30 4.19
C ILE A 160 -8.58 -2.97 3.04
N THR A 161 -8.50 -1.75 2.50
CA THR A 161 -9.30 -1.32 1.35
C THR A 161 -9.01 -2.20 0.13
N SER A 162 -7.74 -2.50 -0.12
CA SER A 162 -7.32 -3.38 -1.22
C SER A 162 -7.82 -4.82 -1.01
N MET A 163 -7.72 -5.36 0.21
CA MET A 163 -8.23 -6.68 0.57
C MET A 163 -9.74 -6.77 0.39
N PHE A 164 -10.47 -5.72 0.76
CA PHE A 164 -11.91 -5.63 0.55
C PHE A 164 -12.27 -5.63 -0.93
N MET A 165 -11.54 -4.88 -1.76
CA MET A 165 -11.70 -4.91 -3.23
C MET A 165 -11.43 -6.31 -3.82
N ILE A 166 -10.36 -6.98 -3.36
CA ILE A 166 -10.03 -8.35 -3.77
C ILE A 166 -11.16 -9.32 -3.41
N LEU A 167 -11.71 -9.20 -2.19
CA LEU A 167 -12.81 -10.06 -1.73
C LEU A 167 -14.06 -9.87 -2.59
N ILE A 168 -14.48 -8.62 -2.84
CA ILE A 168 -15.63 -8.32 -3.69
C ILE A 168 -15.40 -8.86 -5.10
N LEU A 169 -14.25 -8.56 -5.70
CA LEU A 169 -13.97 -8.95 -7.07
C LEU A 169 -13.90 -10.48 -7.22
N GLY A 170 -13.20 -11.16 -6.31
CA GLY A 170 -13.10 -12.62 -6.34
C GLY A 170 -14.43 -13.32 -6.03
N LEU A 171 -15.26 -12.76 -5.15
CA LEU A 171 -16.60 -13.28 -4.90
C LEU A 171 -17.51 -13.08 -6.14
N PHE A 172 -17.46 -11.91 -6.78
CA PHE A 172 -18.18 -11.64 -8.02
C PHE A 172 -17.82 -12.66 -9.11
N ILE A 173 -16.52 -12.89 -9.32
CA ILE A 173 -16.02 -13.86 -10.29
C ILE A 173 -16.44 -15.30 -9.91
N ALA A 174 -16.34 -15.69 -8.64
CA ALA A 174 -16.73 -17.05 -8.22
C ALA A 174 -18.23 -17.31 -8.32
N MET A 175 -19.06 -16.26 -8.23
CA MET A 175 -20.52 -16.36 -8.35
C MET A 175 -20.97 -16.49 -9.80
N ASP A 176 -20.22 -15.97 -10.78
CA ASP A 176 -20.56 -16.09 -12.19
C ASP A 176 -19.84 -17.31 -12.82
N PRO A 177 -20.53 -18.45 -13.02
CA PRO A 177 -19.90 -19.65 -13.55
C PRO A 177 -19.61 -19.59 -15.07
N GLY A 178 -19.88 -18.45 -15.72
CA GLY A 178 -20.00 -18.28 -17.18
C GLY A 178 -18.74 -17.89 -17.96
N THR A 179 -17.54 -18.21 -17.48
CA THR A 179 -16.31 -18.27 -18.30
C THR A 179 -15.59 -19.59 -18.10
#